data_AF-A0A7J6EEP6-F1
#
_entry.id   AF-A0A7J6EEP6-F1
#
_cell.length_a   1.000
_cell.length_b   1.000
_cell.length_c   1.000
_cell.angle_alpha   90.00
_cell.angle_beta   90.00
_cell.angle_gamma   90.00
#
_symmetry.space_group_name_H-M   'P 1'
#
loop_
_entity.id
_entity.type
_entity.pdbx_description
1 polymer ?
#
loop_
_entity_poly.entity_id
_entity_poly.type
_entity_poly.pdbx_seq_one_letter_code
_entity_poly.pdbx_strand_id
1 'polypeptide(L)'
;MSSSVSDPQAPAMAPATQAPPVSTPVAGSWNPFSNSLSSSLTVKLDRVNFLSWKSQVVPTVIGHDLDEILFTGVPPPKTLLNGNSNPEYLQWRRKDQLLLSWLRSSMSESVLASVANYDSSFSVWRALEQKCSILFPNQ
;
A
#
# COMPACT_ATOMS: atom_id res chain seq x y z
N MET A 1 -8.89 -87.85 -0.09
CA MET A 1 -8.11 -86.67 -0.54
C MET A 1 -8.31 -85.59 0.50
N SER A 2 -7.35 -85.37 1.39
CA SER A 2 -7.39 -84.29 2.38
C SER A 2 -6.08 -83.53 2.32
N SER A 3 -6.19 -82.24 2.04
CA SER A 3 -5.12 -81.32 1.68
C SER A 3 -4.32 -80.88 2.90
N SER A 4 -3.00 -80.79 2.76
CA SER A 4 -2.11 -80.22 3.77
C SER A 4 -1.28 -79.10 3.14
N VAL A 5 -1.48 -77.90 3.71
CA VAL A 5 -0.55 -76.79 3.95
C VAL A 5 0.13 -76.12 2.74
N SER A 6 -0.15 -74.83 2.58
CA SER A 6 0.84 -73.82 2.19
C SER A 6 0.41 -72.46 2.76
N ASP A 7 1.28 -71.93 3.63
CA ASP A 7 1.24 -70.59 4.20
C ASP A 7 1.79 -69.58 3.17
N PRO A 8 1.26 -68.35 3.10
CA PRO A 8 2.08 -67.25 2.60
C PRO A 8 2.05 -66.01 3.52
N GLN A 9 3.15 -65.86 4.26
CA GLN A 9 4.02 -64.69 4.33
C GLN A 9 3.39 -63.29 4.13
N ALA A 10 3.36 -62.51 5.21
CA ALA A 10 3.07 -61.09 5.21
C ALA A 10 4.07 -60.28 4.36
N PRO A 11 3.63 -59.26 3.58
CA PRO A 11 4.54 -58.27 3.04
C PRO A 11 4.76 -57.15 4.05
N ALA A 12 6.03 -56.95 4.40
CA ALA A 12 6.52 -55.82 5.16
C ALA A 12 6.48 -54.52 4.33
N MET A 13 6.07 -53.43 5.00
CA MET A 13 6.59 -52.07 4.82
C MET A 13 6.27 -51.34 3.50
N ALA A 14 5.13 -50.64 3.46
CA ALA A 14 4.97 -49.44 2.65
C ALA A 14 5.40 -48.21 3.49
N PRO A 15 6.21 -47.27 2.97
CA PRO A 15 6.53 -46.05 3.69
C PRO A 15 5.29 -45.16 3.77
N ALA A 16 5.05 -44.58 4.94
CA ALA A 16 4.00 -43.61 5.18
C ALA A 16 4.07 -42.47 4.14
N THR A 17 3.02 -42.32 3.34
CA THR A 17 2.78 -41.13 2.53
C THR A 17 2.70 -39.93 3.47
N GLN A 18 3.79 -39.18 3.56
CA GLN A 18 3.78 -37.87 4.21
C GLN A 18 2.79 -36.98 3.46
N ALA A 19 1.74 -36.56 4.17
CA ALA A 19 0.84 -35.52 3.69
C ALA A 19 1.65 -34.23 3.44
N PRO A 20 1.39 -33.48 2.35
CA PRO A 20 2.10 -32.23 2.10
C PRO A 20 1.83 -31.23 3.24
N PRO A 21 2.80 -30.38 3.61
CA PRO A 21 2.57 -29.34 4.61
C PRO A 21 1.47 -28.41 4.11
N VAL A 22 0.46 -28.19 4.96
CA VAL A 22 -0.58 -27.18 4.77
C VAL A 22 0.11 -25.86 4.47
N SER A 23 0.02 -25.43 3.22
CA SER A 23 0.40 -24.09 2.81
C SER A 23 -0.57 -23.15 3.49
N THR A 24 -0.16 -22.59 4.63
CA THR A 24 -0.81 -21.40 5.14
C THR A 24 -0.65 -20.33 4.06
N PRO A 25 -1.73 -19.75 3.52
CA PRO A 25 -1.58 -18.53 2.75
C PRO A 25 -1.09 -17.49 3.74
N VAL A 26 0.22 -17.21 3.70
CA VAL A 26 0.80 -16.00 4.27
C VAL A 26 -0.12 -14.87 3.83
N ALA A 27 -0.71 -14.17 4.79
CA ALA A 27 -1.59 -13.05 4.52
C ALA A 27 -0.86 -12.14 3.53
N GLY A 28 -1.27 -12.23 2.26
CA GLY A 28 -0.68 -11.46 1.18
C GLY A 28 -0.69 -10.02 1.64
N SER A 29 0.46 -9.37 1.55
CA SER A 29 0.58 -7.95 1.87
C SER A 29 -0.42 -7.20 1.00
N TRP A 30 -1.61 -6.90 1.55
CA TRP A 30 -2.68 -6.16 0.88
C TRP A 30 -2.29 -4.69 0.84
N ASN A 31 -1.18 -4.40 0.17
CA ASN A 31 -0.86 -3.07 -0.31
C ASN A 31 -1.29 -3.03 -1.78
N PRO A 32 -2.48 -2.49 -2.11
CA PRO A 32 -2.91 -2.32 -3.51
C PRO A 32 -1.98 -1.39 -4.31
N PHE A 33 -0.96 -0.81 -3.67
CA PHE A 33 -0.04 0.17 -4.23
C PHE A 33 1.42 -0.27 -4.32
N SER A 34 1.81 -1.39 -3.69
CA SER A 34 3.22 -1.73 -3.47
C SER A 34 4.03 -1.97 -4.75
N ASN A 35 3.39 -2.31 -5.87
CA ASN A 35 4.05 -2.48 -7.16
C ASN A 35 3.67 -1.44 -8.23
N SER A 36 2.45 -0.89 -8.21
CA SER A 36 1.97 0.05 -9.23
C SER A 36 2.47 1.49 -9.01
N LEU A 37 2.37 1.99 -7.76
CA LEU A 37 2.74 3.37 -7.45
C LEU A 37 4.27 3.54 -7.38
N SER A 38 5.00 2.59 -6.80
CA SER A 38 6.46 2.68 -6.65
C SER A 38 7.23 2.58 -7.98
N SER A 39 6.70 1.87 -8.97
CA SER A 39 7.32 1.78 -10.31
C SER A 39 7.04 3.00 -11.19
N SER A 40 6.04 3.82 -10.82
CA SER A 40 5.62 4.99 -11.60
C SER A 40 6.51 6.22 -11.39
N LEU A 41 7.29 6.27 -10.30
CA LEU A 41 8.11 7.44 -9.98
C LEU A 41 9.60 7.15 -10.17
N THR A 42 10.12 7.59 -11.31
CA THR A 42 11.56 7.51 -11.62
C THR A 42 12.35 8.62 -10.92
N VAL A 43 11.69 9.71 -10.53
CA VAL A 43 12.33 10.91 -9.99
C VAL A 43 12.00 11.10 -8.51
N LYS A 44 13.04 11.16 -7.66
CA LYS A 44 12.90 11.56 -6.26
C LYS A 44 12.71 13.07 -6.13
N LEU A 45 11.74 13.50 -5.33
CA LEU A 45 11.50 14.90 -5.05
C LEU A 45 12.68 15.53 -4.30
N ASP A 46 13.20 16.60 -4.87
CA ASP A 46 14.18 17.51 -4.33
C ASP A 46 13.66 18.95 -4.48
N ARG A 47 14.31 19.91 -3.82
CA ARG A 47 13.88 21.31 -3.75
C ARG A 47 13.81 22.01 -5.11
N VAL A 48 14.51 21.49 -6.11
CA VAL A 48 14.63 22.10 -7.45
C VAL A 48 13.80 21.38 -8.52
N ASN A 49 13.29 20.17 -8.26
CA ASN A 49 12.59 19.36 -9.27
C ASN A 49 11.10 19.16 -8.96
N PHE A 50 10.53 20.00 -8.08
CA PHE A 50 9.14 19.90 -7.65
C PHE A 50 8.16 19.86 -8.82
N LEU A 51 8.36 20.70 -9.85
CA LEU A 51 7.45 20.74 -11.00
C LEU A 51 7.46 19.42 -11.78
N SER A 52 8.64 18.85 -12.04
CA SER A 52 8.80 17.58 -12.75
C SER A 52 8.30 16.39 -11.93
N TRP A 53 8.49 16.42 -10.61
CA TRP A 53 7.93 15.43 -9.71
C TRP A 53 6.40 15.53 -9.66
N LYS A 54 5.85 16.75 -9.53
CA LYS A 54 4.41 17.02 -9.53
C LYS A 54 3.76 16.53 -10.83
N SER A 55 4.40 16.73 -11.99
CA SER A 55 3.87 16.25 -13.27
C SER A 55 3.79 14.72 -13.38
N GLN A 56 4.57 13.96 -12.60
CA GLN A 56 4.45 12.50 -12.54
C GLN A 56 3.43 12.07 -11.48
N VAL A 57 3.44 12.72 -10.32
CA VAL A 57 2.57 12.36 -9.19
C VAL A 57 1.09 12.62 -9.51
N VAL A 58 0.75 13.77 -10.09
CA VAL A 58 -0.65 14.15 -10.32
C VAL A 58 -1.38 13.14 -11.22
N PRO A 59 -0.87 12.77 -12.42
CA PRO A 59 -1.52 11.77 -13.27
C PRO A 59 -1.61 10.39 -12.60
N THR A 60 -0.58 9.98 -11.86
CA THR A 60 -0.60 8.69 -11.15
C THR A 60 -1.68 8.66 -10.08
N VAL A 61 -1.85 9.75 -9.32
CA VAL A 61 -2.87 9.88 -8.27
C VAL A 61 -4.27 9.88 -8.85
N ILE A 62 -4.49 10.62 -9.95
CA ILE A 62 -5.76 10.63 -10.68
C ILE A 62 -6.06 9.24 -11.24
N GLY A 63 -5.07 8.56 -11.83
CA GLY A 63 -5.24 7.21 -12.39
C GLY A 63 -5.55 6.11 -11.36
N HIS A 64 -5.40 6.41 -10.06
CA HIS A 64 -5.76 5.49 -8.96
C HIS A 64 -6.97 5.97 -8.16
N ASP A 65 -7.70 7.00 -8.64
CA ASP A 65 -8.85 7.61 -7.94
C ASP A 65 -8.50 8.06 -6.50
N LEU A 66 -7.32 8.68 -6.34
CA LEU A 66 -6.80 9.21 -5.07
C LEU A 66 -6.77 10.74 -5.03
N ASP A 67 -7.21 11.39 -6.10
CA ASP A 67 -7.22 12.85 -6.27
C ASP A 67 -8.09 13.54 -5.22
N GLU A 68 -9.24 12.98 -4.87
CA GLU A 68 -10.09 13.50 -3.79
C GLU A 68 -9.37 13.53 -2.44
N ILE A 69 -8.52 12.53 -2.18
CA ILE A 69 -7.77 12.43 -0.92
C ILE A 69 -6.61 13.44 -0.92
N LEU A 70 -5.91 13.56 -2.04
CA LEU A 70 -4.73 14.42 -2.17
C LEU A 70 -5.07 15.92 -2.25
N PHE A 71 -6.14 16.28 -2.97
CA PHE A 71 -6.48 17.68 -3.27
C PHE A 71 -7.59 18.25 -2.40
N THR A 72 -8.57 17.42 -2.00
CA THR A 72 -9.73 17.91 -1.22
C THR A 72 -9.48 17.66 0.27
N GLY A 73 -8.92 16.51 0.63
CA GLY A 73 -8.54 16.20 2.02
C GLY A 73 -9.72 16.15 2.99
N VAL A 74 -10.96 16.04 2.49
CA VAL A 74 -12.18 15.97 3.30
C VAL A 74 -12.47 14.50 3.61
N PRO A 75 -12.30 14.05 4.87
CA PRO A 75 -12.63 12.68 5.23
C PRO A 75 -14.14 12.46 5.34
N PRO A 76 -14.63 11.24 5.12
CA PRO A 76 -16.00 10.85 5.47
C PRO A 76 -16.24 11.00 6.99
N PRO A 77 -17.50 11.12 7.43
CA PRO A 77 -17.85 11.08 8.84
C PRO A 77 -17.30 9.83 9.51
N LYS A 78 -16.65 9.97 10.67
CA LYS A 78 -16.05 8.84 11.42
C LYS A 78 -17.09 7.84 11.93
N THR A 79 -18.25 8.36 12.29
CA THR A 79 -19.38 7.61 12.83
C THR A 79 -20.63 7.93 12.01
N LEU A 80 -21.40 6.89 11.75
CA LEU A 80 -22.71 6.97 11.13
C LEU A 80 -23.73 7.56 12.14
N LEU A 81 -24.87 8.03 11.63
CA LEU A 81 -25.97 8.59 12.44
C LEU A 81 -26.51 7.61 13.50
N ASN A 82 -26.30 6.30 13.30
CA ASN A 82 -26.68 5.25 14.23
C ASN A 82 -25.63 4.96 15.32
N GLY A 83 -24.55 5.75 15.39
CA GLY A 83 -23.46 5.58 16.36
C GLY A 83 -22.40 4.54 15.97
N ASN A 84 -22.59 3.81 14.86
CA ASN A 84 -21.61 2.83 14.40
C ASN A 84 -20.42 3.49 13.67
N SER A 85 -19.27 2.84 13.70
CA SER A 85 -18.10 3.25 12.90
C SER A 85 -18.42 3.24 11.41
N ASN A 86 -18.02 4.29 10.69
CA ASN A 86 -18.20 4.35 9.24
C ASN A 86 -17.09 3.54 8.53
N PRO A 87 -17.42 2.45 7.81
CA PRO A 87 -16.43 1.70 7.03
C PRO A 87 -15.77 2.55 5.93
N GLU A 88 -16.47 3.54 5.38
CA GLU A 88 -15.91 4.45 4.36
C GLU A 88 -14.81 5.33 4.95
N TYR A 89 -14.98 5.81 6.18
CA TYR A 89 -13.92 6.55 6.88
C TYR A 89 -12.68 5.66 7.10
N LEU A 90 -12.87 4.39 7.47
CA LEU A 90 -11.74 3.46 7.58
C LEU A 90 -11.04 3.23 6.24
N GLN A 91 -11.80 3.08 5.15
CA GLN A 91 -11.25 2.89 3.82
C GLN A 91 -10.50 4.13 3.34
N TRP A 92 -11.09 5.32 3.51
CA TRP A 92 -10.47 6.60 3.21
C TRP A 92 -9.17 6.77 3.99
N ARG A 93 -9.19 6.51 5.31
CA ARG A 93 -7.99 6.61 6.16
C ARG A 93 -6.88 5.67 5.69
N ARG A 94 -7.23 4.43 5.31
CA ARG A 94 -6.25 3.48 4.75
C ARG A 94 -5.64 4.00 3.45
N LYS A 95 -6.47 4.52 2.54
CA LYS A 95 -6.00 5.11 1.27
C LYS A 95 -5.09 6.32 1.51
N ASP A 96 -5.46 7.24 2.41
CA ASP A 96 -4.65 8.40 2.78
C ASP A 96 -3.28 7.99 3.35
N GLN A 97 -3.23 7.01 4.25
CA GLN A 97 -1.96 6.57 4.85
C GLN A 97 -1.07 5.83 3.84
N LEU A 98 -1.67 5.08 2.92
CA LEU A 98 -0.92 4.44 1.83
C LEU A 98 -0.36 5.48 0.86
N LEU A 99 -1.16 6.47 0.48
CA LEU A 99 -0.74 7.59 -0.35
C LEU A 99 0.36 8.41 0.33
N LEU A 100 0.23 8.66 1.64
CA LEU A 100 1.26 9.34 2.45
C LEU A 100 2.57 8.55 2.46
N SER A 101 2.53 7.23 2.66
CA SER A 101 3.72 6.39 2.63
C SER A 101 4.40 6.41 1.27
N TRP A 102 3.63 6.38 0.18
CA TRP A 102 4.16 6.46 -1.18
C TRP A 102 4.72 7.84 -1.52
N LEU A 103 4.02 8.91 -1.15
CA LEU A 103 4.53 10.27 -1.27
C LEU A 103 5.87 10.37 -0.54
N ARG A 104 5.95 9.92 0.72
CA ARG A 104 7.19 9.91 1.50
C ARG A 104 8.31 9.09 0.83
N SER A 105 8.02 7.93 0.24
CA SER A 105 9.05 7.13 -0.44
C SER A 105 9.59 7.81 -1.71
N SER A 106 8.77 8.63 -2.35
CA SER A 106 9.16 9.41 -3.53
C SER A 106 9.97 10.66 -3.23
N MET A 107 10.19 10.99 -1.95
CA MET A 107 10.90 12.20 -1.54
C MET A 107 12.35 11.92 -1.16
N SER A 108 13.21 12.92 -1.35
CA SER A 108 14.54 12.92 -0.73
C SER A 108 14.42 13.17 0.78
N GLU A 109 15.43 12.73 1.53
CA GLU A 109 15.50 12.89 2.99
C GLU A 109 15.39 14.36 3.43
N SER A 110 15.93 15.27 2.62
CA SER A 110 15.88 16.72 2.88
C SER A 110 14.45 17.30 2.84
N VAL A 111 13.61 16.76 1.95
CA VAL A 111 12.21 17.16 1.83
C VAL A 111 11.37 16.43 2.86
N LEU A 112 11.63 15.13 3.08
CA LEU A 112 11.01 14.33 4.15
C LEU A 112 11.12 15.01 5.51
N ALA A 113 12.30 15.48 5.89
CA ALA A 113 12.50 16.20 7.14
C ALA A 113 11.64 17.47 7.24
N SER A 114 11.35 18.13 6.11
CA SER A 114 10.50 19.32 6.08
C SER A 114 9.01 19.01 6.26
N VAL A 115 8.57 17.80 5.89
CA VAL A 115 7.16 17.39 5.91
C VAL A 115 6.86 16.29 6.94
N ALA A 116 7.84 15.92 7.77
CA ALA A 116 7.73 14.84 8.75
C ALA A 116 6.62 15.08 9.79
N ASN A 117 6.30 16.36 10.06
CA ASN A 117 5.28 16.76 11.02
C ASN A 117 3.84 16.66 10.49
N TYR A 118 3.65 16.22 9.24
CA TYR A 118 2.31 16.08 8.65
C TYR A 118 1.88 14.61 8.57
N ASP A 119 0.70 14.33 9.11
CA ASP A 119 0.14 12.98 9.21
C ASP A 119 -0.89 12.63 8.12
N SER A 120 -1.15 13.54 7.19
CA SER A 120 -2.04 13.31 6.04
C SER A 120 -1.37 13.68 4.73
N SER A 121 -1.68 12.90 3.69
CA SER A 121 -1.21 13.12 2.32
C SER A 121 -1.57 14.51 1.80
N PHE A 122 -2.79 15.00 2.07
CA PHE A 122 -3.22 16.36 1.74
C PHE A 122 -2.35 17.43 2.39
N SER A 123 -2.04 17.28 3.69
CA SER A 123 -1.24 18.27 4.42
C SER A 123 0.20 18.33 3.88
N VAL A 124 0.78 17.16 3.59
CA VAL A 124 2.08 17.07 2.92
C VAL A 124 2.03 17.76 1.55
N TRP A 125 1.02 17.48 0.74
CA TRP A 125 0.85 18.10 -0.57
C TRP A 125 0.80 19.63 -0.50
N ARG A 126 -0.05 20.17 0.38
CA ARG A 126 -0.19 21.63 0.58
C ARG A 126 1.10 22.27 1.06
N ALA A 127 1.82 21.63 1.97
CA ALA A 127 3.12 22.12 2.44
C ALA A 127 4.15 22.18 1.29
N LEU A 128 4.17 21.19 0.41
CA LEU A 128 5.04 21.18 -0.76
C LEU A 128 4.66 22.28 -1.76
N GLU A 129 3.37 22.46 -2.05
CA GLU A 129 2.87 23.51 -2.93
C GLU A 129 3.22 24.91 -2.40
N GLN A 130 3.02 25.15 -1.09
CA GLN A 130 3.42 26.42 -0.47
C GLN A 130 4.93 26.63 -0.57
N LYS A 131 5.73 25.61 -0.26
CA LYS A 131 7.19 25.71 -0.29
C LYS A 131 7.71 25.99 -1.70
N CYS A 132 7.12 25.37 -2.72
CA CYS A 132 7.46 25.67 -4.11
C CYS A 132 6.93 27.03 -4.58
N SER A 133 5.73 27.42 -4.16
CA SER A 133 5.15 28.74 -4.50
C SER A 133 5.95 29.88 -3.90
N ILE A 134 6.56 29.70 -2.72
CA ILE A 134 7.48 30.69 -2.12
C ILE A 134 8.78 30.79 -2.93
N LEU A 135 9.23 29.71 -3.56
CA LEU A 135 10.44 29.70 -4.39
C LEU A 135 10.20 30.25 -5.80
N PHE A 136 8.96 30.26 -6.28
CA PHE A 136 8.56 30.86 -7.55
C PHE A 136 7.39 31.83 -7.35
N PRO A 137 7.61 33.01 -6.74
CA PRO A 137 6.59 34.03 -6.66
C PRO A 137 6.38 34.64 -8.06
N ASN A 138 5.19 34.41 -8.62
CA ASN A 138 4.64 35.04 -9.83
C ASN A 138 5.49 34.94 -11.11
N GLN A 139 5.04 34.10 -12.05
CA GLN A 139 5.05 34.51 -13.47
C GLN A 139 3.79 35.31 -13.73
#